data_AF-A0A8B4GV79-F1
#
_entry.id   AF-A0A8B4GV79-F1
#
_cell.length_a   1.000
_cell.length_b   1.000
_cell.length_c   1.000
_cell.angle_alpha   90.00
_cell.angle_beta   90.00
_cell.angle_gamma   90.00
#
_symmetry.space_group_name_H-M   'P 1'
#
loop_
_entity.id
_entity.type
_entity.pdbx_description
1 polymer ?
#
loop_
_entity_poly.entity_id
_entity_poly.type
_entity_poly.pdbx_seq_one_letter_code
_entity_poly.pdbx_strand_id
1 'polypeptide(L)'
;MHVANKTTLFNQYATIAGYPSDKPENTLWKDKSTIIKMTDKQVYYNTDTYRGQSGAPVLDDKASIYAIHTNGNSQHNWGTLLTNELFSVVANISHMTQSSED
;
A
#
# COMPACT_ATOMS: atom_id res chain seq x y z
N MET A 1 10.42 4.33 12.74
CA MET A 1 9.64 4.33 11.49
C MET A 1 10.61 4.56 10.34
N HIS A 2 10.71 3.63 9.40
CA HIS A 2 11.55 3.84 8.21
C HIS A 2 10.80 4.82 7.32
N VAL A 3 11.13 6.11 7.44
CA VAL A 3 10.55 7.12 6.55
C VAL A 3 11.09 6.81 5.17
N ALA A 4 10.19 6.42 4.26
CA ALA A 4 10.50 6.17 2.86
C ALA A 4 11.26 7.36 2.28
N ASN A 5 12.59 7.25 2.16
CA ASN A 5 13.40 8.27 1.54
C ASN A 5 13.29 8.09 0.02
N LYS A 6 12.84 9.16 -0.67
CA LYS A 6 12.59 9.20 -2.12
C LYS A 6 13.76 8.65 -2.94
N THR A 7 14.99 8.82 -2.47
CA THR A 7 16.20 8.38 -3.18
C THR A 7 16.53 6.90 -2.99
N THR A 8 15.92 6.20 -2.03
CA THR A 8 16.22 4.80 -1.69
C THR A 8 15.19 3.77 -2.19
N LEU A 9 14.05 4.18 -2.75
CA LEU A 9 13.00 3.26 -3.21
C LEU A 9 12.94 3.07 -4.74
N PHE A 10 13.71 3.83 -5.52
CA PHE A 10 13.90 3.51 -6.94
C PHE A 10 14.65 2.16 -7.02
N ASN A 11 14.12 1.19 -7.78
CA ASN A 11 14.53 -0.24 -7.79
C ASN A 11 14.17 -1.09 -6.56
N GLN A 12 13.33 -0.59 -5.65
CA GLN A 12 12.71 -1.47 -4.66
C GLN A 12 11.41 -2.08 -5.18
N TYR A 13 11.00 -3.16 -4.53
CA TYR A 13 9.80 -3.90 -4.89
C TYR A 13 8.59 -3.41 -4.10
N ALA A 14 7.44 -3.42 -4.77
CA ALA A 14 6.13 -3.25 -4.19
C ALA A 14 5.44 -4.61 -4.13
N THR A 15 5.31 -5.19 -2.94
CA THR A 15 4.46 -6.38 -2.75
C THR A 15 3.07 -5.93 -2.34
N ILE A 16 2.04 -6.31 -3.10
CA ILE A 16 0.65 -6.07 -2.75
C ILE A 16 0.05 -7.40 -2.30
N ALA A 17 -0.55 -7.41 -1.12
CA ALA A 17 -1.23 -8.58 -0.56
C ALA A 17 -2.70 -8.24 -0.29
N GLY A 18 -3.63 -8.80 -1.06
CA GLY A 18 -5.04 -8.45 -1.02
C GLY A 18 -5.97 -9.56 -1.48
N TYR A 19 -7.24 -9.21 -1.72
CA TYR A 19 -8.32 -10.15 -2.07
C TYR A 19 -8.84 -9.86 -3.49
N PRO A 20 -8.11 -10.26 -4.54
CA PRO A 20 -8.53 -10.04 -5.92
C PRO A 20 -9.71 -10.92 -6.33
N SER A 21 -10.68 -10.35 -7.04
CA SER A 21 -11.92 -11.02 -7.45
C SER A 21 -11.78 -11.93 -8.68
N ASP A 22 -10.61 -11.97 -9.33
CA ASP A 22 -10.27 -12.92 -10.41
C ASP A 22 -9.61 -14.20 -9.86
N LYS A 23 -9.54 -14.34 -8.54
CA LYS A 23 -9.09 -15.53 -7.81
C LYS A 23 -10.26 -16.12 -7.01
N PRO A 24 -10.12 -17.34 -6.44
CA PRO A 24 -11.19 -17.92 -5.63
C PRO A 24 -11.67 -16.97 -4.53
N GLU A 25 -12.97 -16.96 -4.29
CA GLU A 25 -13.60 -16.02 -3.35
C GLU A 25 -12.96 -16.11 -1.95
N ASN A 26 -12.78 -14.96 -1.30
CA ASN A 26 -12.24 -14.83 0.05
C ASN A 26 -10.83 -15.42 0.24
N THR A 27 -10.01 -15.45 -0.81
CA THR A 27 -8.61 -15.89 -0.71
C THR A 27 -7.64 -14.72 -0.80
N LEU A 28 -6.61 -14.73 0.06
CA LEU A 28 -5.52 -13.77 0.04
C LEU A 28 -4.50 -14.16 -1.04
N TRP A 29 -4.16 -13.22 -1.90
CA TRP A 29 -3.10 -13.37 -2.90
C TRP A 29 -2.09 -12.25 -2.76
N LYS A 30 -0.84 -12.56 -3.11
CA LYS A 30 0.21 -11.55 -3.21
C LYS A 30 0.87 -11.58 -4.57
N ASP A 31 1.20 -10.41 -5.07
CA ASP A 31 2.10 -10.23 -6.20
C ASP A 31 3.20 -9.23 -5.84
N LYS A 32 4.34 -9.30 -6.53
CA LYS A 32 5.53 -8.49 -6.28
C LYS A 32 6.18 -8.06 -7.59
N SER A 33 6.30 -6.76 -7.79
CA SER A 33 7.01 -6.17 -8.93
C SER A 33 7.65 -4.84 -8.54
N THR A 34 8.27 -4.17 -9.51
CA THR A 34 9.08 -2.98 -9.26
C THR A 34 8.25 -1.71 -9.10
N ILE A 35 8.76 -0.81 -8.25
CA ILE A 35 8.32 0.59 -8.20
C ILE A 35 8.84 1.32 -9.44
N ILE A 36 7.97 2.05 -10.14
CA ILE A 36 8.30 2.75 -11.39
C ILE A 36 8.32 4.28 -11.25
N LYS A 37 7.63 4.82 -10.25
CA LYS A 37 7.53 6.27 -10.02
C LYS A 37 7.07 6.55 -8.59
N MET A 38 7.53 7.66 -8.02
CA MET A 38 6.99 8.21 -6.78
C MET A 38 6.73 9.71 -6.91
N THR A 39 5.76 10.20 -6.16
CA THR A 39 5.51 11.63 -5.92
C THR A 39 5.60 11.90 -4.42
N ASP A 40 5.15 13.07 -3.95
CA ASP A 40 5.08 13.36 -2.51
C ASP A 40 4.07 12.49 -1.76
N LYS A 41 3.03 12.02 -2.46
CA LYS A 41 1.87 11.34 -1.83
C LYS A 41 1.55 9.98 -2.44
N GLN A 42 2.20 9.61 -3.54
CA GLN A 42 1.87 8.39 -4.28
C GLN A 42 3.11 7.60 -4.66
N VAL A 43 2.94 6.28 -4.73
CA VAL A 43 3.91 5.33 -5.28
C VAL A 43 3.23 4.51 -6.36
N TYR A 44 3.89 4.40 -7.50
CA TYR A 44 3.42 3.69 -8.69
C TYR A 44 4.29 2.46 -8.91
N TYR A 45 3.67 1.36 -9.33
CA TYR A 45 4.32 0.06 -9.50
C TYR A 45 3.68 -0.75 -10.63
N ASN A 46 4.48 -1.71 -11.13
CA ASN A 46 4.05 -2.71 -12.13
C ASN A 46 3.44 -3.97 -11.50
N THR A 47 3.24 -4.00 -10.19
CA THR A 47 2.69 -5.16 -9.50
C THR A 47 1.26 -5.35 -9.93
N ASP A 48 0.89 -6.57 -10.33
CA ASP A 48 -0.43 -6.88 -10.82
C ASP A 48 -1.45 -6.78 -9.70
N THR A 49 -2.56 -6.11 -10.00
CA THR A 49 -3.70 -6.00 -9.10
C THR A 49 -4.99 -6.22 -9.87
N TYR A 50 -6.06 -6.54 -9.16
CA TYR A 50 -7.38 -6.69 -9.73
C TYR A 50 -8.42 -6.09 -8.79
N ARG A 51 -9.66 -5.94 -9.28
CA ARG A 51 -10.80 -5.51 -8.45
C ARG A 51 -10.86 -6.36 -7.17
N GLY A 52 -11.14 -5.73 -6.04
CA GLY A 52 -11.10 -6.35 -4.71
C GLY A 52 -9.81 -6.10 -3.92
N GLN A 53 -8.71 -5.69 -4.56
CA GLN A 53 -7.48 -5.33 -3.86
C GLN A 53 -7.40 -3.87 -3.39
N SER A 54 -8.43 -3.05 -3.63
CA SER A 54 -8.50 -1.67 -3.12
C SER A 54 -8.36 -1.65 -1.59
N GLY A 55 -7.42 -0.85 -1.07
CA GLY A 55 -7.10 -0.78 0.36
C GLY A 55 -6.01 -1.76 0.82
N ALA A 56 -5.53 -2.65 -0.05
CA ALA A 56 -4.46 -3.59 0.30
C ALA A 56 -3.16 -2.88 0.71
N PRO A 57 -2.38 -3.42 1.66
CA PRO A 57 -1.07 -2.90 2.00
C PRO A 57 -0.09 -3.06 0.83
N VAL A 58 0.76 -2.05 0.66
CA VAL A 58 1.96 -2.13 -0.17
C VAL A 58 3.16 -2.32 0.76
N LEU A 59 3.82 -3.46 0.63
CA LEU A 59 4.86 -3.97 1.51
C LEU A 59 6.23 -3.90 0.85
N ASP A 60 7.24 -3.52 1.63
CA ASP A 60 8.65 -3.69 1.26
C ASP A 60 9.10 -5.15 1.46
N ASP A 61 10.37 -5.45 1.15
CA ASP A 61 10.94 -6.79 1.28
C ASP A 61 11.10 -7.26 2.75
N LYS A 62 10.89 -6.37 3.71
CA LYS A 62 10.87 -6.68 5.15
C LYS A 62 9.44 -6.79 5.69
N ALA A 63 8.43 -6.80 4.81
CA ALA A 63 7.02 -6.79 5.15
C ALA A 63 6.56 -5.55 5.95
N SER A 64 7.24 -4.41 5.77
CA SER A 64 6.78 -3.12 6.32
C SER A 64 5.81 -2.45 5.35
N ILE A 65 4.66 -1.96 5.86
CA ILE A 65 3.69 -1.21 5.06
C ILE A 65 4.22 0.21 4.84
N TYR A 66 4.35 0.62 3.59
CA TYR A 66 4.77 1.99 3.23
C TYR A 66 3.76 2.72 2.34
N ALA A 67 2.74 2.03 1.83
CA ALA A 67 1.62 2.64 1.12
C ALA A 67 0.36 1.78 1.21
N ILE A 68 -0.76 2.35 0.79
CA ILE A 68 -2.07 1.69 0.65
C ILE A 68 -2.43 1.69 -0.83
N HIS A 69 -2.67 0.53 -1.43
CA HIS A 69 -3.12 0.44 -2.83
C HIS A 69 -4.49 1.08 -2.99
N THR A 70 -4.65 1.98 -3.95
CA THR A 70 -5.92 2.72 -4.14
C THR A 70 -6.46 2.63 -5.57
N ASN A 71 -5.61 2.44 -6.57
CA ASN A 71 -6.01 2.58 -7.96
C ASN A 71 -5.11 1.80 -8.93
N GLY A 72 -5.65 1.60 -10.13
CA GLY A 72 -4.95 1.05 -11.28
C GLY A 72 -5.52 1.55 -12.59
N ASN A 73 -4.72 1.51 -13.64
CA ASN A 73 -5.15 1.71 -15.03
C ASN A 73 -4.49 0.66 -15.94
N SER A 74 -4.64 0.79 -17.25
CA SER A 74 -4.05 -0.16 -18.22
C SER A 74 -2.51 -0.13 -18.29
N GLN A 75 -1.84 0.83 -17.64
CA GLN A 75 -0.40 1.01 -17.70
C GLN A 75 0.28 0.66 -16.38
N HIS A 76 -0.31 1.01 -15.24
CA HIS A 76 0.32 0.84 -13.93
C HIS A 76 -0.69 0.91 -12.78
N ASN A 77 -0.28 0.40 -11.63
CA ASN A 77 -1.00 0.50 -10.37
C ASN A 77 -0.33 1.52 -9.44
N TRP A 78 -1.09 2.09 -8.50
CA TRP A 78 -0.53 3.00 -7.51
C TRP A 78 -1.28 2.97 -6.18
N GLY A 79 -0.57 3.47 -5.17
CA GLY A 79 -1.10 3.63 -3.83
C GLY A 79 -0.72 4.97 -3.21
N THR A 80 -1.44 5.31 -2.15
CA THR A 80 -1.15 6.47 -1.29
C THR A 80 -0.02 6.11 -0.34
N LEU A 81 1.06 6.88 -0.36
CA LEU A 81 2.19 6.71 0.55
C LEU A 81 1.77 6.98 2.01
N LEU A 82 2.24 6.15 2.94
CA LEU A 82 2.19 6.42 4.37
C LEU A 82 3.25 7.45 4.72
N THR A 83 2.94 8.73 4.46
CA THR A 83 3.75 9.85 4.95
C THR A 83 3.66 9.96 6.46
N ASN A 84 4.57 10.69 7.09
CA ASN A 84 4.51 10.96 8.54
C ASN A 84 3.17 11.62 8.96
N GLU A 85 2.62 12.49 8.10
CA GLU A 85 1.33 13.13 8.31
C GLU A 85 0.20 12.09 8.28
N LEU A 86 0.13 11.27 7.23
CA LEU A 86 -0.91 10.25 7.10
C LEU A 86 -0.80 9.19 8.22
N PHE A 87 0.41 8.76 8.55
CA PHE A 87 0.64 7.83 9.66
C PHE A 87 0.13 8.42 10.97
N SER A 88 0.44 9.69 11.26
CA SER A 88 -0.05 10.37 12.47
C SER A 88 -1.58 10.42 12.52
N VAL A 89 -2.24 10.72 11.39
CA VAL A 89 -3.71 10.70 11.31
C VAL A 89 -4.26 9.31 11.60
N VAL A 90 -3.71 8.26 10.97
CA VAL A 90 -4.15 6.87 11.18
C VAL A 90 -3.95 6.45 12.64
N ALA A 91 -2.79 6.76 13.23
CA ALA A 91 -2.50 6.45 14.62
C ALA A 91 -3.48 7.15 15.57
N ASN A 92 -3.72 8.45 15.38
CA ASN A 92 -4.64 9.21 16.21
C ASN A 92 -6.07 8.66 16.13
N ILE A 93 -6.57 8.35 14.93
CA ILE A 93 -7.90 7.76 14.75
C ILE A 93 -7.97 6.40 15.47
N SER A 94 -6.93 5.56 15.36
CA SER A 94 -6.89 4.24 16.00
C SER A 94 -6.93 4.30 17.54
N HIS A 95 -6.47 5.40 18.13
CA HIS A 95 -6.57 5.64 19.58
C HIS A 95 -7.95 6.17 19.98
N MET A 96 -8.63 6.96 19.12
CA MET A 96 -9.97 7.47 19.40
C MET A 96 -11.04 6.36 19.44
N THR A 97 -10.85 5.29 18.67
CA THR A 97 -11.79 4.15 18.65
C THR A 97 -11.73 3.29 19.91
N GLN A 98 -10.79 3.54 20.83
CA GLN A 98 -10.67 2.82 22.10
C GLN A 98 -11.36 3.56 23.27
N SER A 99 -11.87 4.78 23.07
CA SER A 99 -12.45 5.61 24.13
C SER A 99 -13.98 5.72 24.09
N SER A 100 -14.67 4.77 23.45
CA SER A 100 -16.14 4.76 23.35
C SER A 100 -16.80 3.51 23.94
N GLU A 101 -16.15 2.86 24.89
CA GLU A 101 -16.79 1.87 25.76
C GLU A 101 -16.84 2.43 27.19
N ASP A 102 -17.90 3.17 27.50
CA ASP A 102 -18.42 3.45 28.85
C ASP A 102 -19.92 3.79 28.75
#